data_AF-A0A843D1C8-F1
#
_entry.id   AF-A0A843D1C8-F1
#
_cell.length_a   1.000
_cell.length_b   1.000
_cell.length_c   1.000
_cell.angle_alpha   90.00
_cell.angle_beta   90.00
_cell.angle_gamma   90.00
#
_symmetry.space_group_name_H-M   'P 1'
#
loop_
_entity.id
_entity.type
_entity.pdbx_description
1 polymer ?
#
loop_
_entity_poly.entity_id
_entity_poly.type
_entity_poly.pdbx_seq_one_letter_code
_entity_poly.pdbx_strand_id
1 'polypeptide(L)'
;MASKTAIIAVVVVAVLVVAGVGAFLLMNGGGSNHDYDNVESKLMVRGNANGDYTIDKQDLTIIEDIIDGKLIGGNYPLADANNDGVVNDKDKSLVKDIIDRKDGITVYVVCNDVNGKDTTVEVKYPLRNVVPYGTNMQMPCLFANGGKYVVGYFVHSYEVAEKSISAAAVDLKGTQRTITDAAWANFTALDASLASKGGVGALLVDHSGIAQITEQRKADLDAAGIPMIDYSSADATDELTTVLTLGFLFGGDCEKIGLNYAKTGWDVKEKIESTLKKVDLAKKTYICGTMYIYICGASSSFNTSATTAGGLAYASVNADFAAKYTKNSTKMAST
;
A
#
# COMPACT_ATOMS: atom_id res chain seq x y z
N MET A 1 38.56 34.03 -26.21
CA MET A 1 37.18 33.49 -26.31
C MET A 1 37.22 32.01 -25.96
N ALA A 2 36.88 31.67 -24.72
CA ALA A 2 36.72 30.28 -24.28
C ALA A 2 35.25 29.88 -24.48
N SER A 3 35.01 28.73 -25.10
CA SER A 3 33.71 28.30 -25.61
C SER A 3 32.74 27.87 -24.50
N LYS A 4 31.46 28.21 -24.71
CA LYS A 4 30.31 28.02 -23.82
C LYS A 4 29.84 26.56 -23.69
N THR A 5 30.74 25.59 -23.53
CA THR A 5 30.37 24.15 -23.60
C THR A 5 30.27 23.45 -22.23
N ALA A 6 30.56 24.13 -21.12
CA ALA A 6 30.65 23.47 -19.80
C ALA A 6 29.37 23.46 -18.95
N ILE A 7 28.20 23.88 -19.46
CA ILE A 7 26.95 23.99 -18.64
C ILE A 7 25.86 22.98 -19.03
N ILE A 8 26.01 22.19 -20.10
CA ILE A 8 24.94 21.29 -20.57
C ILE A 8 25.04 19.83 -20.06
N ALA A 9 26.13 19.44 -19.40
CA ALA A 9 26.36 18.04 -19.01
C ALA A 9 25.79 17.62 -17.64
N VAL A 10 25.04 18.48 -16.93
CA VAL A 10 24.48 18.16 -15.59
C VAL A 10 22.95 18.08 -15.58
N VAL A 11 22.25 18.43 -16.66
CA VAL A 11 20.78 18.39 -16.72
C VAL A 11 20.23 17.09 -17.34
N VAL A 12 21.05 16.33 -18.10
CA VAL A 12 20.57 15.12 -18.81
C VAL A 12 20.58 13.85 -17.94
N VAL A 13 21.32 13.83 -16.83
CA VAL A 13 21.40 12.64 -15.94
C VAL A 13 20.18 12.51 -15.03
N ALA A 14 19.43 13.60 -14.79
CA ALA A 14 18.17 13.54 -14.03
C ALA A 14 17.01 12.93 -14.85
N VAL A 15 17.05 13.03 -16.19
CA VAL A 15 15.99 12.50 -17.08
C VAL A 15 16.12 10.99 -17.30
N LEU A 16 17.33 10.43 -17.18
CA LEU A 16 17.55 8.98 -17.40
C LEU A 16 17.16 8.08 -16.22
N VAL A 17 16.87 8.66 -15.04
CA VAL A 17 16.29 7.89 -13.92
C VAL A 17 14.77 7.70 -14.10
N VAL A 18 14.10 8.57 -14.85
CA VAL A 18 12.65 8.50 -15.10
C VAL A 18 12.28 7.39 -16.10
N ALA A 19 13.21 7.00 -16.99
CA ALA A 19 12.99 5.93 -17.96
C ALA A 19 12.94 4.51 -17.34
N GLY A 20 13.28 4.36 -16.05
CA GLY A 20 13.27 3.08 -15.36
C GLY A 20 11.90 2.62 -14.85
N VAL A 21 10.94 3.53 -14.66
CA VAL A 21 9.60 3.21 -14.13
C VAL A 21 8.55 3.09 -15.25
N GLY A 22 8.76 3.74 -16.40
CA GLY A 22 7.78 3.80 -17.50
C GLY A 22 7.85 2.69 -18.57
N ALA A 23 8.66 1.63 -18.39
CA ALA A 23 8.98 0.68 -19.47
C ALA A 23 8.63 -0.80 -19.21
N PHE A 24 7.63 -1.11 -18.38
CA PHE A 24 7.19 -2.51 -18.19
C PHE A 24 5.77 -2.87 -18.67
N LEU A 25 4.99 -1.92 -19.20
CA LEU A 25 3.65 -2.23 -19.73
C LEU A 25 3.62 -2.21 -21.27
N LEU A 26 4.23 -3.24 -21.86
CA LEU A 26 3.96 -3.64 -23.24
C LEU A 26 3.81 -5.15 -23.27
N MET A 27 2.58 -5.65 -23.08
CA MET A 27 2.06 -6.89 -23.67
C MET A 27 0.57 -7.13 -23.32
N ASN A 28 -0.34 -6.55 -24.10
CA ASN A 28 -1.47 -7.22 -24.79
C ASN A 28 -2.58 -6.21 -25.12
N GLY A 29 -2.99 -6.23 -26.39
CA GLY A 29 -3.91 -5.25 -26.96
C GLY A 29 -5.39 -5.58 -26.81
N GLY A 30 -6.20 -4.52 -27.00
CA GLY A 30 -7.50 -4.59 -27.63
C GLY A 30 -8.69 -4.93 -26.73
N GLY A 31 -9.20 -3.93 -26.00
CA GLY A 31 -10.54 -3.97 -25.42
C GLY A 31 -10.74 -2.80 -24.45
N SER A 32 -11.75 -1.96 -24.68
CA SER A 32 -12.14 -0.89 -23.76
C SER A 32 -12.76 -1.49 -22.50
N ASN A 33 -11.90 -1.80 -21.53
CA ASN A 33 -12.18 -1.93 -20.12
C ASN A 33 -10.96 -1.33 -19.41
N HIS A 34 -11.18 -0.41 -18.47
CA HIS A 34 -10.11 0.17 -17.66
C HIS A 34 -9.65 -0.88 -16.63
N ASP A 35 -8.94 -1.90 -17.10
CA ASP A 35 -8.21 -2.82 -16.24
C ASP A 35 -6.94 -2.07 -15.77
N TYR A 36 -6.96 -1.62 -14.51
CA TYR A 36 -5.79 -1.07 -13.81
C TYR A 36 -4.84 -2.23 -13.46
N ASP A 37 -4.30 -2.93 -14.46
CA ASP A 37 -3.35 -4.01 -14.18
C ASP A 37 -2.01 -3.41 -13.72
N ASN A 38 -1.79 -3.50 -12.40
CA ASN A 38 -0.56 -3.22 -11.65
C ASN A 38 -0.04 -1.77 -11.74
N VAL A 39 -0.61 -0.87 -10.92
CA VAL A 39 0.02 0.43 -10.66
C VAL A 39 1.31 0.25 -9.83
N GLU A 40 2.46 0.21 -10.50
CA GLU A 40 3.75 0.17 -9.83
C GLU A 40 4.16 1.58 -9.35
N SER A 41 3.70 1.95 -8.15
CA SER A 41 4.03 3.22 -7.49
C SER A 41 4.44 3.00 -6.04
N LYS A 42 5.36 3.84 -5.54
CA LYS A 42 5.78 3.82 -4.14
C LYS A 42 4.74 4.47 -3.23
N LEU A 43 4.14 5.57 -3.68
CA LEU A 43 3.05 6.27 -2.98
C LEU A 43 1.75 6.13 -3.79
N MET A 44 0.78 5.40 -3.22
CA MET A 44 -0.44 4.98 -3.92
C MET A 44 -1.56 6.02 -3.85
N VAL A 45 -1.24 7.25 -4.28
CA VAL A 45 -2.18 8.38 -4.34
C VAL A 45 -2.17 8.95 -5.75
N ARG A 46 -3.35 9.09 -6.37
CA ARG A 46 -3.46 9.76 -7.66
C ARG A 46 -3.02 11.22 -7.54
N GLY A 47 -2.28 11.68 -8.52
CA GLY A 47 -1.47 12.89 -8.47
C GLY A 47 0.02 12.64 -8.27
N ASN A 48 0.45 11.43 -7.84
CA ASN A 48 1.84 10.99 -7.89
C ASN A 48 2.19 10.51 -9.31
N ALA A 49 2.22 11.44 -10.25
CA ALA A 49 2.37 11.15 -11.67
C ALA A 49 3.71 10.48 -11.98
N ASN A 50 4.80 10.77 -11.26
CA ASN A 50 6.09 10.13 -11.49
C ASN A 50 6.28 8.79 -10.75
N GLY A 51 5.34 8.40 -9.89
CA GLY A 51 5.35 7.13 -9.14
C GLY A 51 6.36 7.07 -7.99
N ASP A 52 6.93 8.21 -7.58
CA ASP A 52 7.97 8.27 -6.56
C ASP A 52 7.41 8.29 -5.12
N TYR A 53 8.22 8.70 -4.15
CA TYR A 53 7.87 8.69 -2.74
C TYR A 53 6.97 9.85 -2.30
N THR A 54 6.74 10.84 -3.15
CA THR A 54 6.19 12.14 -2.80
C THR A 54 5.32 12.69 -3.94
N ILE A 55 4.38 13.57 -3.60
CA ILE A 55 3.68 14.40 -4.60
C ILE A 55 4.25 15.81 -4.52
N ASP A 56 4.91 16.24 -5.60
CA ASP A 56 5.62 17.51 -5.68
C ASP A 56 5.53 18.19 -7.07
N LYS A 57 6.39 19.18 -7.32
CA LYS A 57 6.38 19.96 -8.57
C LYS A 57 6.72 19.12 -9.81
N GLN A 58 7.41 18.00 -9.66
CA GLN A 58 7.73 17.09 -10.75
C GLN A 58 6.46 16.43 -11.28
N ASP A 59 5.54 16.05 -10.40
CA ASP A 59 4.23 15.52 -10.79
C ASP A 59 3.40 16.55 -11.53
N LEU A 60 3.38 17.80 -11.04
CA LEU A 60 2.74 18.90 -11.74
C LEU A 60 3.32 19.11 -13.14
N THR A 61 4.63 18.97 -13.30
CA THR A 61 5.29 19.14 -14.60
C THR A 61 4.85 18.04 -15.57
N ILE A 62 4.75 16.79 -15.10
CA ILE A 62 4.25 15.67 -15.93
C ILE A 62 2.80 15.90 -16.35
N ILE A 63 1.93 16.32 -15.43
CA ILE A 63 0.52 16.63 -15.72
C ILE A 63 0.42 17.76 -16.75
N GLU A 64 1.19 18.84 -16.58
CA GLU A 64 1.25 19.94 -17.55
C GLU A 64 1.73 19.47 -18.93
N ASP A 65 2.74 18.62 -18.99
CA ASP A 65 3.25 18.08 -20.25
C ASP A 65 2.27 17.09 -20.93
N ILE A 66 1.42 16.39 -20.17
CA ILE A 66 0.31 15.59 -20.73
C ILE A 66 -0.76 16.52 -21.33
N ILE A 67 -1.14 17.58 -20.61
CA ILE A 67 -2.12 18.57 -21.07
C ILE A 67 -1.64 19.27 -22.35
N ASP A 68 -0.36 19.62 -22.40
CA ASP A 68 0.29 20.23 -23.56
C ASP A 68 0.52 19.26 -24.74
N GLY A 69 0.22 17.96 -24.57
CA GLY A 69 0.42 16.93 -25.58
C GLY A 69 1.89 16.55 -25.82
N LYS A 70 2.79 16.87 -24.89
CA LYS A 70 4.22 16.48 -24.93
C LYS A 70 4.44 15.06 -24.41
N LEU A 71 3.59 14.61 -23.47
CA LEU A 71 3.60 13.27 -22.90
C LEU A 71 2.28 12.54 -23.16
N ILE A 72 2.33 11.21 -23.21
CA ILE A 72 1.15 10.35 -23.37
C ILE A 72 0.66 9.95 -21.99
N GLY A 73 -0.55 10.38 -21.61
CA GLY A 73 -1.10 10.15 -20.27
C GLY A 73 -1.20 8.68 -19.85
N GLY A 74 -1.40 7.75 -20.79
CA GLY A 74 -1.42 6.32 -20.51
C GLY A 74 -0.13 5.75 -19.90
N ASN A 75 1.02 6.46 -20.04
CA ASN A 75 2.29 6.07 -19.42
C ASN A 75 2.39 6.54 -17.96
N TYR A 76 1.43 7.34 -17.49
CA TYR A 76 1.40 7.96 -16.18
C TYR A 76 0.01 7.72 -15.55
N PRO A 77 -0.30 6.47 -15.15
CA PRO A 77 -1.65 6.08 -14.72
C PRO A 77 -2.17 6.84 -13.49
N LEU A 78 -1.28 7.46 -12.73
CA LEU A 78 -1.59 8.31 -11.58
C LEU A 78 -1.71 9.80 -11.91
N ALA A 79 -1.50 10.24 -13.17
CA ALA A 79 -1.61 11.65 -13.55
C ALA A 79 -3.06 12.17 -13.59
N ASP A 80 -4.04 11.27 -13.77
CA ASP A 80 -5.47 11.53 -13.55
C ASP A 80 -5.72 11.54 -12.04
N ALA A 81 -5.46 12.70 -11.43
CA ALA A 81 -5.47 12.93 -9.99
C ALA A 81 -6.88 12.91 -9.41
N ASN A 82 -7.88 13.40 -10.16
CA ASN A 82 -9.26 13.43 -9.73
C ASN A 82 -10.06 12.18 -10.12
N ASN A 83 -9.42 11.23 -10.83
CA ASN A 83 -10.00 9.97 -11.27
C ASN A 83 -11.26 10.14 -12.14
N ASP A 84 -11.30 11.17 -12.99
CA ASP A 84 -12.43 11.43 -13.91
C ASP A 84 -12.24 10.84 -15.32
N GLY A 85 -11.09 10.18 -15.55
CA GLY A 85 -10.72 9.52 -16.79
C GLY A 85 -10.01 10.43 -17.79
N VAL A 86 -9.79 11.71 -17.49
CA VAL A 86 -9.16 12.67 -18.39
C VAL A 86 -8.16 13.57 -17.66
N VAL A 87 -6.88 13.47 -18.00
CA VAL A 87 -5.85 14.39 -17.46
C VAL A 87 -6.05 15.81 -18.01
N ASN A 88 -6.44 16.75 -17.15
CA ASN A 88 -6.75 18.14 -17.48
C ASN A 88 -6.43 19.14 -16.34
N ASP A 89 -6.82 20.41 -16.49
CA ASP A 89 -6.56 21.47 -15.50
C ASP A 89 -7.16 21.21 -14.10
N LYS A 90 -8.17 20.32 -13.99
CA LYS A 90 -8.71 19.89 -12.69
C LYS A 90 -7.69 19.04 -11.93
N ASP A 91 -6.98 18.13 -12.60
CA ASP A 91 -5.92 17.33 -11.99
C ASP A 91 -4.79 18.21 -11.50
N LYS A 92 -4.35 19.14 -12.37
CA LYS A 92 -3.36 20.15 -12.02
C LYS A 92 -3.76 20.96 -10.79
N SER A 93 -5.03 21.33 -10.68
CA SER A 93 -5.55 22.09 -9.53
C SER A 93 -5.56 21.24 -8.26
N LEU A 94 -6.02 19.99 -8.35
CA LEU A 94 -6.02 19.07 -7.21
C LEU A 94 -4.59 18.75 -6.74
N VAL A 95 -3.65 18.51 -7.65
CA VAL A 95 -2.25 18.25 -7.27
C VAL A 95 -1.60 19.46 -6.61
N LYS A 96 -1.94 20.70 -7.03
CA LYS A 96 -1.52 21.90 -6.29
C LYS A 96 -2.08 21.92 -4.87
N ASP A 97 -3.35 21.60 -4.71
CA ASP A 97 -3.99 21.54 -3.39
C ASP A 97 -3.37 20.46 -2.49
N ILE A 98 -3.00 19.32 -3.07
CA ILE A 98 -2.23 18.25 -2.41
C ILE A 98 -0.84 18.75 -1.98
N ILE A 99 -0.09 19.41 -2.87
CA ILE A 99 1.25 19.95 -2.57
C ILE A 99 1.17 20.98 -1.44
N ASP A 100 0.14 21.83 -1.47
CA ASP A 100 -0.11 22.85 -0.46
C ASP A 100 -0.68 22.29 0.86
N ARG A 101 -0.93 20.96 0.93
CA ARG A 101 -1.48 20.26 2.11
C ARG A 101 -2.80 20.88 2.59
N LYS A 102 -3.67 21.25 1.65
CA LYS A 102 -4.96 21.87 1.99
C LYS A 102 -5.85 20.91 2.76
N ASP A 103 -6.37 21.38 3.88
CA ASP A 103 -7.26 20.62 4.76
C ASP A 103 -8.66 20.47 4.12
N GLY A 104 -9.26 19.28 4.24
CA GLY A 104 -10.62 18.98 3.78
C GLY A 104 -10.75 18.63 2.29
N ILE A 105 -9.65 18.61 1.52
CA ILE A 105 -9.67 18.19 0.12
C ILE A 105 -9.98 16.70 0.00
N THR A 106 -10.56 16.30 -1.13
CA THR A 106 -10.71 14.89 -1.48
C THR A 106 -9.46 14.44 -2.22
N VAL A 107 -8.85 13.36 -1.76
CA VAL A 107 -7.74 12.68 -2.46
C VAL A 107 -8.19 11.27 -2.86
N TYR A 108 -7.59 10.76 -3.94
CA TYR A 108 -7.96 9.48 -4.53
C TYR A 108 -6.84 8.48 -4.34
N VAL A 109 -7.11 7.45 -3.54
CA VAL A 109 -6.13 6.46 -3.09
C VAL A 109 -6.27 5.21 -3.93
N VAL A 110 -5.17 4.72 -4.50
CA VAL A 110 -5.16 3.43 -5.19
C VAL A 110 -4.96 2.33 -4.16
N CYS A 111 -5.85 1.34 -4.16
CA CYS A 111 -5.85 0.22 -3.22
C CYS A 111 -6.51 -0.99 -3.86
N ASN A 112 -6.68 -2.08 -3.12
CA ASN A 112 -7.38 -3.27 -3.60
C ASN A 112 -8.90 -3.13 -3.46
N ASP A 113 -9.65 -3.78 -4.36
CA ASP A 113 -11.04 -4.15 -4.15
C ASP A 113 -11.14 -5.46 -3.33
N VAL A 114 -12.37 -5.89 -3.04
CA VAL A 114 -12.61 -7.13 -2.28
C VAL A 114 -12.09 -8.41 -2.97
N ASN A 115 -11.78 -8.33 -4.27
CA ASN A 115 -11.23 -9.43 -5.07
C ASN A 115 -9.71 -9.33 -5.23
N GLY A 116 -9.06 -8.32 -4.64
CA GLY A 116 -7.62 -8.10 -4.74
C GLY A 116 -7.18 -7.43 -6.04
N LYS A 117 -8.10 -6.78 -6.76
CA LYS A 117 -7.78 -6.00 -7.96
C LYS A 117 -7.60 -4.53 -7.62
N ASP A 118 -6.75 -3.84 -8.36
CA ASP A 118 -6.56 -2.40 -8.21
C ASP A 118 -7.90 -1.66 -8.39
N THR A 119 -8.17 -0.75 -7.46
CA THR A 119 -9.30 0.17 -7.46
C THR A 119 -8.87 1.52 -6.92
N THR A 120 -9.79 2.49 -6.92
CA THR A 120 -9.54 3.82 -6.39
C THR A 120 -10.64 4.20 -5.41
N VAL A 121 -10.25 4.67 -4.24
CA VAL A 121 -11.16 5.08 -3.17
C VAL A 121 -10.92 6.56 -2.85
N GLU A 122 -12.01 7.31 -2.74
CA GLU A 122 -11.95 8.72 -2.32
C GLU A 122 -11.90 8.83 -0.80
N VAL A 123 -11.02 9.70 -0.29
CA VAL A 123 -10.93 10.01 1.14
C VAL A 123 -10.70 11.49 1.37
N LYS A 124 -11.05 11.97 2.56
CA LYS A 124 -10.71 13.33 2.99
C LYS A 124 -9.28 13.39 3.50
N TYR A 125 -8.52 14.36 3.00
CA TYR A 125 -7.19 14.69 3.51
C TYR A 125 -7.28 15.85 4.52
N PRO A 126 -6.59 15.75 5.66
CA PRO A 126 -5.88 14.59 6.16
C PRO A 126 -6.87 13.57 6.75
N LEU A 127 -6.55 12.28 6.59
CA LEU A 127 -7.41 11.18 7.02
C LEU A 127 -7.46 11.09 8.55
N ARG A 128 -8.67 11.03 9.12
CA ARG A 128 -8.94 10.95 10.56
C ARG A 128 -9.96 9.86 10.85
N ASN A 129 -10.11 9.51 12.12
CA ASN A 129 -11.11 8.55 12.60
C ASN A 129 -11.05 7.20 11.87
N VAL A 130 -9.85 6.59 11.83
CA VAL A 130 -9.67 5.30 11.15
C VAL A 130 -9.92 4.13 12.09
N VAL A 131 -10.31 3.00 11.50
CA VAL A 131 -10.40 1.71 12.18
C VAL A 131 -9.57 0.70 11.38
N PRO A 132 -8.41 0.24 11.88
CA PRO A 132 -7.66 -0.82 11.24
C PRO A 132 -8.22 -2.20 11.60
N TYR A 133 -8.19 -3.12 10.65
CA TYR A 133 -8.54 -4.53 10.84
C TYR A 133 -7.42 -5.45 10.35
N GLY A 134 -7.10 -6.44 11.18
CA GLY A 134 -5.99 -7.37 10.97
C GLY A 134 -4.67 -6.79 11.48
N THR A 135 -3.83 -7.66 12.05
CA THR A 135 -2.53 -7.23 12.61
C THR A 135 -1.63 -6.64 11.53
N ASN A 136 -1.68 -7.16 10.31
CA ASN A 136 -0.82 -6.71 9.21
C ASN A 136 -1.23 -5.36 8.65
N MET A 137 -2.42 -4.82 8.96
CA MET A 137 -2.82 -3.45 8.62
C MET A 137 -2.72 -2.51 9.83
N GLN A 138 -3.06 -3.00 11.03
CA GLN A 138 -2.90 -2.23 12.25
C GLN A 138 -1.44 -1.79 12.43
N MET A 139 -0.48 -2.70 12.25
CA MET A 139 0.93 -2.37 12.43
C MET A 139 1.41 -1.26 11.46
N PRO A 140 1.17 -1.33 10.14
CA PRO A 140 1.45 -0.22 9.22
C PRO A 140 0.81 1.11 9.63
N CYS A 141 -0.44 1.10 10.09
CA CYS A 141 -1.08 2.31 10.60
C CYS A 141 -0.28 2.91 11.77
N LEU A 142 0.24 2.09 12.69
CA LEU A 142 1.06 2.56 13.81
C LEU A 142 2.47 2.98 13.39
N PHE A 143 3.10 2.25 12.45
CA PHE A 143 4.41 2.61 11.87
C PHE A 143 4.36 3.95 11.13
N ALA A 144 3.23 4.27 10.50
CA ALA A 144 2.94 5.58 9.91
C ALA A 144 2.64 6.68 10.96
N ASN A 145 2.83 6.41 12.25
CA ASN A 145 2.49 7.30 13.37
C ASN A 145 0.99 7.65 13.45
N GLY A 146 0.13 6.76 12.93
CA GLY A 146 -1.32 6.95 12.82
C GLY A 146 -2.13 6.58 14.06
N GLY A 147 -1.51 6.00 15.10
CA GLY A 147 -2.23 5.48 16.27
C GLY A 147 -3.14 6.51 16.97
N LYS A 148 -2.75 7.80 16.96
CA LYS A 148 -3.58 8.92 17.48
C LYS A 148 -4.87 9.17 16.69
N TYR A 149 -4.99 8.66 15.46
CA TYR A 149 -6.16 8.80 14.60
C TYR A 149 -7.05 7.55 14.59
N VAL A 150 -6.62 6.48 15.28
CA VAL A 150 -7.42 5.27 15.47
C VAL A 150 -8.53 5.57 16.48
N VAL A 151 -9.78 5.34 16.09
CA VAL A 151 -10.98 5.57 16.94
C VAL A 151 -11.64 4.27 17.37
N GLY A 152 -11.31 3.16 16.74
CA GLY A 152 -11.75 1.83 17.13
C GLY A 152 -10.77 0.76 16.65
N TYR A 153 -10.76 -0.38 17.32
CA TYR A 153 -9.93 -1.52 16.97
C TYR A 153 -10.65 -2.83 17.31
N PHE A 154 -10.37 -3.90 16.57
CA PHE A 154 -11.03 -5.20 16.80
C PHE A 154 -10.32 -6.05 17.85
N VAL A 155 -9.01 -5.92 18.02
CA VAL A 155 -8.24 -6.68 19.00
C VAL A 155 -6.91 -5.98 19.31
N HIS A 156 -6.42 -6.14 20.53
CA HIS A 156 -5.04 -5.83 20.92
C HIS A 156 -4.23 -7.11 21.05
N SER A 157 -3.11 -7.17 20.35
CA SER A 157 -2.22 -8.34 20.27
C SER A 157 -0.76 -8.02 20.53
N TYR A 158 -0.36 -6.74 20.45
CA TYR A 158 1.02 -6.28 20.54
C TYR A 158 1.13 -5.08 21.48
N GLU A 159 1.17 -5.38 22.79
CA GLU A 159 1.11 -4.37 23.86
C GLU A 159 2.07 -3.18 23.67
N VAL A 160 3.29 -3.42 23.18
CA VAL A 160 4.29 -2.34 23.01
C VAL A 160 3.92 -1.41 21.85
N ALA A 161 3.59 -1.98 20.68
CA ALA A 161 3.28 -1.17 19.50
C ALA A 161 1.93 -0.44 19.65
N GLU A 162 0.94 -1.16 20.18
CA GLU A 162 -0.44 -0.68 20.34
C GLU A 162 -0.59 0.38 21.44
N LYS A 163 0.44 0.65 22.26
CA LYS A 163 0.49 1.82 23.16
C LYS A 163 0.34 3.16 22.44
N SER A 164 0.64 3.20 21.14
CA SER A 164 0.47 4.40 20.31
C SER A 164 -0.99 4.64 19.88
N ILE A 165 -1.88 3.64 20.03
CA ILE A 165 -3.31 3.79 19.75
C ILE A 165 -3.90 4.78 20.76
N SER A 166 -4.76 5.67 20.27
CA SER A 166 -5.48 6.63 21.10
C SER A 166 -6.15 5.94 22.29
N ALA A 167 -5.95 6.47 23.50
CA ALA A 167 -6.61 5.96 24.70
C ALA A 167 -8.14 6.12 24.66
N ALA A 168 -8.66 6.94 23.74
CA ALA A 168 -10.09 7.10 23.49
C ALA A 168 -10.65 6.11 22.45
N ALA A 169 -9.81 5.28 21.84
CA ALA A 169 -10.25 4.29 20.85
C ALA A 169 -11.12 3.21 21.51
N VAL A 170 -12.15 2.78 20.80
CA VAL A 170 -13.13 1.80 21.29
C VAL A 170 -12.70 0.38 20.89
N ASP A 171 -12.66 -0.53 21.87
CA ASP A 171 -12.53 -1.97 21.61
C ASP A 171 -13.84 -2.53 21.04
N LEU A 172 -13.80 -2.89 19.77
CA LEU A 172 -14.93 -3.41 19.00
C LEU A 172 -15.21 -4.90 19.27
N LYS A 173 -14.40 -5.59 20.08
CA LYS A 173 -14.61 -6.99 20.52
C LYS A 173 -14.53 -8.03 19.40
N GLY A 174 -13.61 -7.85 18.46
CA GLY A 174 -13.27 -8.84 17.44
C GLY A 174 -12.09 -9.72 17.84
N THR A 175 -11.46 -10.34 16.85
CA THR A 175 -10.20 -11.08 17.00
C THR A 175 -9.25 -10.71 15.86
N GLN A 176 -8.03 -11.26 15.88
CA GLN A 176 -7.06 -11.02 14.80
C GLN A 176 -7.52 -11.52 13.42
N ARG A 177 -8.46 -12.47 13.38
CA ARG A 177 -8.85 -13.18 12.14
C ARG A 177 -10.34 -13.20 11.88
N THR A 178 -11.14 -12.72 12.82
CA THR A 178 -12.59 -12.81 12.72
C THR A 178 -13.24 -11.54 13.23
N ILE A 179 -14.09 -10.96 12.40
CA ILE A 179 -15.07 -9.96 12.77
C ILE A 179 -16.40 -10.70 12.93
N THR A 180 -16.89 -10.81 14.17
CA THR A 180 -18.22 -11.38 14.46
C THR A 180 -19.31 -10.34 14.18
N ASP A 181 -20.57 -10.76 14.07
CA ASP A 181 -21.67 -9.81 13.86
C ASP A 181 -21.84 -8.84 15.03
N ALA A 182 -21.55 -9.30 16.26
CA ALA A 182 -21.51 -8.42 17.43
C ALA A 182 -20.38 -7.38 17.32
N ALA A 183 -19.19 -7.77 16.84
CA ALA A 183 -18.09 -6.83 16.64
C ALA A 183 -18.40 -5.83 15.51
N TRP A 184 -19.06 -6.28 14.46
CA TRP A 184 -19.52 -5.40 13.38
C TRP A 184 -20.62 -4.42 13.85
N ALA A 185 -21.55 -4.87 14.69
CA ALA A 185 -22.55 -4.00 15.31
C ALA A 185 -21.90 -2.93 16.22
N ASN A 186 -20.80 -3.26 16.90
CA ASN A 186 -20.02 -2.26 17.65
C ASN A 186 -19.36 -1.25 16.71
N PHE A 187 -18.85 -1.70 15.54
CA PHE A 187 -18.26 -0.81 14.53
C PHE A 187 -19.30 0.18 13.99
N THR A 188 -20.50 -0.27 13.62
CA THR A 188 -21.56 0.61 13.11
C THR A 188 -22.08 1.55 14.20
N ALA A 189 -22.17 1.10 15.45
CA ALA A 189 -22.50 1.96 16.59
C ALA A 189 -21.42 3.03 16.85
N LEU A 190 -20.13 2.68 16.68
CA LEU A 190 -19.03 3.63 16.78
C LEU A 190 -19.16 4.73 15.71
N ASP A 191 -19.39 4.36 14.45
CA ASP A 191 -19.61 5.34 13.38
C ASP A 191 -20.77 6.29 13.68
N ALA A 192 -21.93 5.76 14.08
CA ALA A 192 -23.08 6.57 14.47
C ALA A 192 -22.77 7.53 15.62
N SER A 193 -21.96 7.10 16.60
CA SER A 193 -21.53 7.96 17.72
C SER A 193 -20.61 9.11 17.28
N LEU A 194 -19.90 8.94 16.16
CA LEU A 194 -18.98 9.91 15.59
C LEU A 194 -19.63 10.79 14.51
N ALA A 195 -20.92 10.61 14.20
CA ALA A 195 -21.60 11.34 13.11
C ALA A 195 -21.44 12.88 13.20
N SER A 196 -21.48 13.46 14.40
CA SER A 196 -21.26 14.91 14.61
C SER A 196 -19.82 15.39 14.34
N LYS A 197 -18.88 14.45 14.20
CA LYS A 197 -17.45 14.66 13.91
C LYS A 197 -17.05 14.10 12.53
N GLY A 198 -18.03 13.81 11.67
CA GLY A 198 -17.81 13.27 10.33
C GLY A 198 -17.76 11.74 10.24
N GLY A 199 -18.08 11.01 11.30
CA GLY A 199 -18.12 9.54 11.30
C GLY A 199 -16.73 8.89 11.34
N VAL A 200 -16.69 7.59 11.06
CA VAL A 200 -15.47 6.84 10.76
C VAL A 200 -14.97 7.28 9.38
N GLY A 201 -13.72 7.75 9.33
CA GLY A 201 -13.15 8.30 8.10
C GLY A 201 -12.62 7.24 7.13
N ALA A 202 -12.26 6.04 7.62
CA ALA A 202 -11.99 4.87 6.79
C ALA A 202 -11.92 3.58 7.63
N LEU A 203 -12.31 2.46 7.01
CA LEU A 203 -11.92 1.12 7.44
C LEU A 203 -10.63 0.73 6.70
N LEU A 204 -9.55 0.46 7.43
CA LEU A 204 -8.27 0.02 6.85
C LEU A 204 -8.16 -1.51 6.98
N VAL A 205 -7.96 -2.22 5.88
CA VAL A 205 -8.01 -3.69 5.83
C VAL A 205 -6.71 -4.24 5.25
N ASP A 206 -6.16 -5.29 5.87
CA ASP A 206 -5.18 -6.15 5.21
C ASP A 206 -5.91 -7.18 4.35
N HIS A 207 -5.49 -7.35 3.10
CA HIS A 207 -6.15 -8.22 2.14
C HIS A 207 -6.20 -9.68 2.61
N SER A 208 -5.25 -10.13 3.44
CA SER A 208 -5.31 -11.47 4.03
C SER A 208 -6.53 -11.69 4.96
N GLY A 209 -7.13 -10.60 5.44
CA GLY A 209 -8.36 -10.56 6.23
C GLY A 209 -9.63 -10.27 5.43
N ILE A 210 -9.55 -10.10 4.10
CA ILE A 210 -10.66 -9.60 3.27
C ILE A 210 -11.92 -10.49 3.33
N ALA A 211 -11.76 -11.79 3.60
CA ALA A 211 -12.88 -12.71 3.78
C ALA A 211 -13.83 -12.33 4.95
N GLN A 212 -13.39 -11.45 5.85
CA GLN A 212 -14.25 -10.90 6.91
C GLN A 212 -15.11 -9.72 6.44
N ILE A 213 -14.80 -9.12 5.29
CA ILE A 213 -15.60 -8.11 4.63
C ILE A 213 -16.58 -8.83 3.71
N THR A 214 -17.64 -9.38 4.30
CA THR A 214 -18.75 -10.02 3.55
C THR A 214 -19.49 -8.99 2.69
N GLU A 215 -20.24 -9.45 1.69
CA GLU A 215 -21.10 -8.58 0.86
C GLU A 215 -21.99 -7.64 1.67
N GLN A 216 -22.62 -8.14 2.75
CA GLN A 216 -23.44 -7.32 3.64
C GLN A 216 -22.64 -6.19 4.30
N ARG A 217 -21.45 -6.49 4.81
CA ARG A 217 -20.57 -5.50 5.47
C ARG A 217 -20.06 -4.47 4.48
N LYS A 218 -19.75 -4.88 3.24
CA LYS A 218 -19.41 -3.95 2.16
C LYS A 218 -20.59 -3.03 1.84
N ALA A 219 -21.81 -3.57 1.76
CA ALA A 219 -23.02 -2.77 1.55
C ALA A 219 -23.28 -1.80 2.71
N ASP A 220 -23.02 -2.20 3.96
CA ASP A 220 -23.14 -1.32 5.13
C ASP A 220 -22.15 -0.15 5.05
N LEU A 221 -20.89 -0.41 4.65
CA LEU A 221 -19.88 0.63 4.44
C LEU A 221 -20.30 1.62 3.36
N ASP A 222 -20.79 1.11 2.23
CA ASP A 222 -21.26 1.94 1.11
C ASP A 222 -22.46 2.80 1.49
N ALA A 223 -23.41 2.23 2.25
CA ALA A 223 -24.58 2.96 2.74
C ALA A 223 -24.21 4.07 3.76
N ALA A 224 -23.16 3.83 4.56
CA ALA A 224 -22.64 4.81 5.52
C ALA A 224 -21.69 5.84 4.88
N GLY A 225 -21.24 5.61 3.64
CA GLY A 225 -20.22 6.44 2.99
C GLY A 225 -18.83 6.30 3.63
N ILE A 226 -18.55 5.16 4.28
CA ILE A 226 -17.25 4.90 4.91
C ILE A 226 -16.32 4.27 3.86
N PRO A 227 -15.23 4.94 3.46
CA PRO A 227 -14.29 4.36 2.51
C PRO A 227 -13.56 3.17 3.14
N MET A 228 -13.32 2.14 2.34
CA MET A 228 -12.48 1.00 2.71
C MET A 228 -11.17 1.07 1.94
N ILE A 229 -10.04 1.13 2.64
CA ILE A 229 -8.71 1.03 2.03
C ILE A 229 -8.15 -0.35 2.33
N ASP A 230 -7.99 -1.16 1.29
CA ASP A 230 -7.47 -2.53 1.38
C ASP A 230 -6.08 -2.64 0.73
N TYR A 231 -5.12 -3.24 1.44
CA TYR A 231 -3.78 -3.49 0.91
C TYR A 231 -3.28 -4.87 1.32
N SER A 232 -2.41 -5.45 0.49
CA SER A 232 -1.72 -6.73 0.76
C SER A 232 -0.55 -6.57 1.75
N SER A 233 -0.74 -5.83 2.84
CA SER A 233 0.33 -5.38 3.75
C SER A 233 1.06 -6.51 4.51
N ALA A 234 0.63 -7.76 4.36
CA ALA A 234 1.38 -8.93 4.81
C ALA A 234 2.68 -9.19 4.01
N ASP A 235 2.81 -8.64 2.79
CA ASP A 235 4.07 -8.65 2.05
C ASP A 235 4.97 -7.49 2.48
N ALA A 236 6.28 -7.75 2.62
CA ALA A 236 7.22 -6.75 3.13
C ALA A 236 7.39 -5.55 2.18
N THR A 237 7.24 -5.72 0.87
CA THR A 237 7.32 -4.62 -0.10
C THR A 237 6.03 -3.79 -0.06
N ASP A 238 4.89 -4.46 -0.05
CA ASP A 238 3.58 -3.82 0.01
C ASP A 238 3.38 -3.09 1.35
N GLU A 239 3.98 -3.59 2.44
CA GLU A 239 4.00 -2.89 3.73
C GLU A 239 4.71 -1.53 3.63
N LEU A 240 5.84 -1.43 2.92
CA LEU A 240 6.55 -0.15 2.75
C LEU A 240 5.67 0.88 2.03
N THR A 241 5.00 0.44 0.96
CA THR A 241 4.04 1.23 0.19
C THR A 241 2.83 1.63 1.04
N THR A 242 2.31 0.69 1.85
CA THR A 242 1.20 0.93 2.79
C THR A 242 1.57 2.00 3.81
N VAL A 243 2.72 1.87 4.48
CA VAL A 243 3.18 2.81 5.51
C VAL A 243 3.45 4.19 4.91
N LEU A 244 4.05 4.26 3.72
CA LEU A 244 4.24 5.52 3.00
C LEU A 244 2.90 6.19 2.70
N THR A 245 1.96 5.43 2.14
CA THR A 245 0.65 5.95 1.74
C THR A 245 -0.18 6.40 2.95
N LEU A 246 -0.26 5.60 4.01
CA LEU A 246 -0.93 6.00 5.25
C LEU A 246 -0.24 7.21 5.90
N GLY A 247 1.09 7.24 5.92
CA GLY A 247 1.86 8.37 6.42
C GLY A 247 1.51 9.66 5.70
N PHE A 248 1.46 9.61 4.37
CA PHE A 248 0.97 10.71 3.53
C PHE A 248 -0.47 11.09 3.92
N LEU A 249 -1.42 10.16 3.88
CA LEU A 249 -2.84 10.44 4.12
C LEU A 249 -3.11 11.05 5.50
N PHE A 250 -2.36 10.65 6.52
CA PHE A 250 -2.48 11.21 7.87
C PHE A 250 -1.94 12.63 8.00
N GLY A 251 -1.03 13.05 7.12
CA GLY A 251 -0.49 14.41 7.08
C GLY A 251 0.44 14.77 8.25
N GLY A 252 1.03 15.95 8.17
CA GLY A 252 1.93 16.49 9.22
C GLY A 252 3.14 15.58 9.48
N ASP A 253 3.45 15.32 10.76
CA ASP A 253 4.59 14.48 11.15
C ASP A 253 4.51 13.04 10.62
N CYS A 254 3.30 12.54 10.34
CA CYS A 254 3.09 11.20 9.80
C CYS A 254 3.72 11.05 8.41
N GLU A 255 3.69 12.09 7.57
CA GLU A 255 4.27 12.01 6.21
C GLU A 255 5.77 11.80 6.29
N LYS A 256 6.46 12.56 7.15
CA LYS A 256 7.90 12.45 7.35
C LYS A 256 8.29 11.08 7.90
N ILE A 257 7.51 10.56 8.85
CA ILE A 257 7.76 9.24 9.45
C ILE A 257 7.53 8.12 8.43
N GLY A 258 6.40 8.16 7.70
CA GLY A 258 6.09 7.20 6.65
C GLY A 258 7.15 7.20 5.54
N LEU A 259 7.54 8.39 5.07
CA LEU A 259 8.63 8.57 4.10
C LEU A 259 9.95 7.96 4.57
N ASN A 260 10.33 8.23 5.83
CA ASN A 260 11.58 7.72 6.38
C ASN A 260 11.55 6.19 6.57
N TYR A 261 10.43 5.65 7.05
CA TYR A 261 10.22 4.20 7.17
C TYR A 261 10.42 3.52 5.82
N ALA A 262 9.68 4.01 4.82
CA ALA A 262 9.65 3.39 3.50
C ALA A 262 11.01 3.50 2.80
N LYS A 263 11.65 4.68 2.79
CA LYS A 263 13.02 4.86 2.25
C LYS A 263 14.03 3.94 2.93
N THR A 264 14.00 3.85 4.26
CA THR A 264 14.90 2.96 4.99
C THR A 264 14.68 1.49 4.60
N GLY A 265 13.43 1.06 4.47
CA GLY A 265 13.10 -0.31 4.04
C GLY A 265 13.58 -0.62 2.62
N TRP A 266 13.35 0.30 1.67
CA TRP A 266 13.84 0.12 0.30
C TRP A 266 15.36 0.18 0.21
N ASP A 267 16.04 1.06 0.95
CA ASP A 267 17.51 1.10 1.03
C ASP A 267 18.08 -0.25 1.52
N VAL A 268 17.45 -0.86 2.52
CA VAL A 268 17.82 -2.21 3.01
C VAL A 268 17.60 -3.25 1.91
N LYS A 269 16.45 -3.23 1.22
CA LYS A 269 16.17 -4.17 0.13
C LYS A 269 17.17 -4.03 -1.02
N GLU A 270 17.44 -2.81 -1.49
CA GLU A 270 18.43 -2.52 -2.52
C GLU A 270 19.83 -2.96 -2.09
N LYS A 271 20.18 -2.78 -0.81
CA LYS A 271 21.45 -3.25 -0.26
C LYS A 271 21.56 -4.77 -0.30
N ILE A 272 20.49 -5.48 0.05
CA ILE A 272 20.42 -6.94 -0.03
C ILE A 272 20.62 -7.36 -1.48
N GLU A 273 19.81 -6.85 -2.41
CA GLU A 273 19.88 -7.19 -3.84
C GLU A 273 21.26 -6.92 -4.46
N SER A 274 21.85 -5.76 -4.16
CA SER A 274 23.20 -5.39 -4.61
C SER A 274 24.27 -6.34 -4.05
N THR A 275 24.10 -6.81 -2.82
CA THR A 275 25.00 -7.78 -2.20
C THR A 275 24.84 -9.15 -2.85
N LEU A 276 23.62 -9.59 -3.12
CA LEU A 276 23.31 -10.89 -3.72
C LEU A 276 23.87 -11.04 -5.14
N LYS A 277 24.01 -9.95 -5.92
CA LYS A 277 24.72 -9.97 -7.21
C LYS A 277 26.16 -10.51 -7.13
N LYS A 278 26.75 -10.53 -5.94
CA LYS A 278 28.13 -11.00 -5.66
C LYS A 278 28.17 -12.39 -5.04
N VAL A 279 27.02 -13.02 -4.82
CA VAL A 279 26.89 -14.32 -4.15
C VAL A 279 26.52 -15.37 -5.19
N ASP A 280 27.17 -16.53 -5.16
CA ASP A 280 26.72 -17.70 -5.93
C ASP A 280 25.49 -18.32 -5.24
N LEU A 281 24.31 -17.98 -5.74
CA LEU A 281 23.02 -18.41 -5.20
C LEU A 281 22.64 -19.84 -5.60
N ALA A 282 23.41 -20.51 -6.46
CA ALA A 282 22.96 -21.71 -7.16
C ALA A 282 22.63 -22.92 -6.27
N LYS A 283 22.86 -22.88 -4.94
CA LYS A 283 22.74 -24.06 -4.05
C LYS A 283 22.27 -23.79 -2.61
N LYS A 284 21.61 -22.67 -2.31
CA LYS A 284 21.17 -22.38 -0.92
C LYS A 284 19.67 -22.56 -0.78
N THR A 285 19.27 -23.77 -0.39
CA THR A 285 17.86 -24.09 -0.17
C THR A 285 17.44 -23.85 1.27
N TYR A 286 16.17 -23.53 1.49
CA TYR A 286 15.61 -23.37 2.83
C TYR A 286 14.22 -24.02 2.94
N ILE A 287 13.84 -24.40 4.16
CA ILE A 287 12.46 -24.73 4.52
C ILE A 287 11.99 -23.68 5.51
N CYS A 288 10.90 -22.99 5.18
CA CYS A 288 10.27 -22.06 6.11
C CYS A 288 9.29 -22.83 7.01
N GLY A 289 9.33 -22.52 8.30
CA GLY A 289 8.39 -23.01 9.30
C GLY A 289 7.73 -21.85 10.01
N THR A 290 6.44 -21.97 10.34
CA THR A 290 5.68 -20.95 11.04
C THR A 290 4.98 -21.53 12.28
N MET A 291 4.81 -20.68 13.30
CA MET A 291 4.15 -21.02 14.57
C MET A 291 4.69 -22.30 15.23
N TYR A 292 5.97 -22.62 15.01
CA TYR A 292 6.69 -23.81 15.49
C TYR A 292 6.17 -25.17 14.99
N ILE A 293 4.96 -25.23 14.43
CA ILE A 293 4.27 -26.48 14.11
C ILE A 293 3.80 -26.58 12.66
N TYR A 294 4.11 -25.60 11.80
CA TYR A 294 3.72 -25.61 10.40
C TYR A 294 4.93 -25.57 9.47
N ILE A 295 4.83 -26.28 8.35
CA ILE A 295 5.78 -26.24 7.24
C ILE A 295 5.15 -25.45 6.09
N CYS A 296 5.89 -24.50 5.55
CA CYS A 296 5.44 -23.63 4.46
C CYS A 296 5.58 -24.34 3.10
N GLY A 297 4.53 -24.25 2.29
CA GLY A 297 4.58 -24.69 0.88
C GLY A 297 5.29 -23.67 -0.01
N ALA A 298 5.43 -23.96 -1.30
CA ALA A 298 6.12 -23.08 -2.26
C ALA A 298 5.49 -21.68 -2.36
N SER A 299 4.16 -21.61 -2.34
CA SER A 299 3.37 -20.37 -2.46
C SER A 299 3.17 -19.63 -1.14
N SER A 300 3.90 -20.00 -0.08
CA SER A 300 3.70 -19.36 1.22
C SER A 300 4.19 -17.92 1.25
N SER A 301 3.41 -17.01 1.83
CA SER A 301 3.87 -15.64 2.11
C SER A 301 5.04 -15.61 3.11
N PHE A 302 5.21 -16.63 3.95
CA PHE A 302 6.35 -16.71 4.87
C PHE A 302 7.69 -17.03 4.17
N ASN A 303 7.67 -17.36 2.88
CA ASN A 303 8.89 -17.56 2.10
C ASN A 303 9.55 -16.25 1.68
N THR A 304 8.82 -15.13 1.67
CA THR A 304 9.25 -13.86 1.06
C THR A 304 10.58 -13.39 1.61
N SER A 305 10.77 -13.29 2.93
CA SER A 305 12.02 -12.80 3.52
C SER A 305 13.24 -13.65 3.16
N ALA A 306 13.10 -14.98 3.16
CA ALA A 306 14.19 -15.89 2.81
C ALA A 306 14.50 -15.84 1.31
N THR A 307 13.48 -15.68 0.47
CA THR A 307 13.63 -15.45 -0.98
C THR A 307 14.31 -14.11 -1.27
N THR A 308 13.92 -13.03 -0.60
CA THR A 308 14.57 -11.71 -0.70
C THR A 308 16.04 -11.77 -0.31
N ALA A 309 16.40 -12.64 0.64
CA ALA A 309 17.80 -12.90 1.02
C ALA A 309 18.54 -13.85 0.06
N GLY A 310 17.97 -14.19 -1.10
CA GLY A 310 18.58 -15.02 -2.15
C GLY A 310 18.46 -16.53 -1.92
N GLY A 311 17.66 -16.96 -0.94
CA GLY A 311 17.37 -18.37 -0.71
C GLY A 311 16.42 -18.94 -1.76
N LEU A 312 16.54 -20.24 -2.04
CA LEU A 312 15.61 -20.98 -2.87
C LEU A 312 14.74 -21.88 -1.99
N ALA A 313 13.42 -21.69 -2.01
CA ALA A 313 12.52 -22.54 -1.23
C ALA A 313 12.73 -24.02 -1.62
N TYR A 314 12.83 -24.91 -0.63
CA TYR A 314 13.10 -26.33 -0.89
C TYR A 314 12.01 -26.98 -1.74
N ALA A 315 10.77 -26.52 -1.58
CA ALA A 315 9.64 -26.93 -2.43
C ALA A 315 9.88 -26.64 -3.93
N SER A 316 10.70 -25.64 -4.29
CA SER A 316 10.99 -25.31 -5.69
C SER A 316 12.02 -26.25 -6.33
N VAL A 317 12.74 -27.05 -5.54
CA VAL A 317 13.78 -27.97 -6.02
C VAL A 317 13.54 -29.43 -5.68
N ASN A 318 12.49 -29.72 -4.92
CA ASN A 318 12.11 -31.07 -4.55
C ASN A 318 10.60 -31.28 -4.81
N ALA A 319 10.30 -32.06 -5.86
CA ALA A 319 8.94 -32.33 -6.30
C ALA A 319 8.11 -33.10 -5.26
N ASP A 320 8.72 -34.03 -4.52
CA ASP A 320 8.03 -34.80 -3.47
C ASP A 320 7.62 -33.89 -2.30
N PHE A 321 8.51 -32.97 -1.92
CA PHE A 321 8.23 -31.97 -0.90
C PHE A 321 7.13 -31.00 -1.36
N ALA A 322 7.21 -30.52 -2.60
CA ALA A 322 6.20 -29.65 -3.20
C ALA A 322 4.81 -30.31 -3.23
N ALA A 323 4.76 -31.58 -3.64
CA ALA A 323 3.53 -32.36 -3.70
C ALA A 323 2.93 -32.62 -2.31
N LYS A 324 3.78 -32.74 -1.28
CA LYS A 324 3.33 -32.94 0.11
C LYS A 324 2.80 -31.64 0.75
N TYR A 325 3.40 -30.50 0.45
CA TYR A 325 3.11 -29.22 1.09
C TYR A 325 2.58 -28.18 0.08
N THR A 326 1.35 -28.39 -0.39
CA THR A 326 0.71 -27.57 -1.43
C THR A 326 -0.01 -26.32 -0.93
N LYS A 327 -0.28 -26.25 0.38
CA LYS A 327 -0.96 -25.11 1.02
C LYS A 327 0.04 -24.03 1.43
N ASN A 328 -0.46 -22.82 1.72
CA ASN A 328 0.33 -21.74 2.32
C ASN A 328 1.15 -22.26 3.52
N SER A 329 0.52 -22.98 4.44
CA SER A 329 1.24 -23.71 5.49
C SER A 329 0.49 -24.98 5.87
N THR A 330 1.23 -26.06 6.14
CA THR A 330 0.69 -27.36 6.53
C THR A 330 1.14 -27.71 7.94
N LYS A 331 0.18 -28.05 8.81
CA LYS A 331 0.49 -28.44 10.20
C LYS A 331 1.29 -29.76 10.19
N MET A 332 2.41 -29.79 10.90
CA MET A 332 3.17 -31.01 11.15
C MET A 332 2.31 -31.98 11.94
N ALA A 333 2.32 -33.26 11.54
CA ALA A 333 1.68 -34.30 12.33
C ALA A 333 2.45 -34.43 13.66
N SER A 334 1.74 -34.40 14.78
CA SER A 334 2.30 -34.82 16.05
C SER A 334 2.49 -36.33 16.00
N THR A 335 3.73 -36.80 16.06
CA THR A 335 4.05 -38.17 16.44
C THR A 335 4.00 -38.30 17.95
#